data_AF-A0A2D5ZR53-F1
#
_entry.id   AF-A0A2D5ZR53-F1
#
_cell.length_a   1.000
_cell.length_b   1.000
_cell.length_c   1.000
_cell.angle_alpha   90.00
_cell.angle_beta   90.00
_cell.angle_gamma   90.00
#
_symmetry.space_group_name_H-M   'P 1'
#
loop_
_entity.id
_entity.type
_entity.pdbx_description
1 polymer ?
#
loop_
_entity_poly.entity_id
_entity_poly.type
_entity_poly.pdbx_seq_one_letter_code
_entity_poly.pdbx_strand_id
1 'polypeptide(L)'
;MVLSIPVSVPLFLLFHCATTALAGTPLELLSFNETPPEALRDPTRPSGGDSRSNELDWFLLANHCHTRASHDSSTPLTTLLAQAALHGFASINITDHRTLEACSYPSFEPSFGVIPICGEEWGSDGHAGLPNMPPDADSMDGWEIADMVPEARAIGATVIANHPFFSGDPWPEHRLSLGIEGIEVWNSIWWWPQPDDWRANQPDLL
;
A
#
# COMPACT_ATOMS: atom_id res chain seq x y z
N MET A 1 23.00 -5.27 29.04
CA MET A 1 21.82 -5.41 29.92
C MET A 1 20.70 -4.61 29.28
N VAL A 2 19.54 -5.25 29.13
CA VAL A 2 18.44 -4.94 28.20
C VAL A 2 18.02 -3.46 28.20
N LEU A 3 17.89 -2.86 27.01
CA LEU A 3 17.18 -1.61 26.81
C LEU A 3 16.01 -1.86 25.84
N SER A 4 14.81 -1.96 26.41
CA SER A 4 13.53 -2.01 25.72
C SER A 4 13.28 -0.70 24.97
N ILE A 5 12.83 -0.79 23.72
CA ILE A 5 12.25 0.34 22.98
C ILE A 5 10.72 0.17 23.06
N PRO A 6 9.96 1.16 23.59
CA PRO A 6 8.52 1.09 23.64
C PRO A 6 7.92 1.28 22.24
N VAL A 7 7.10 0.31 21.85
CA VAL A 7 6.19 0.33 20.70
C VAL A 7 5.09 1.37 20.98
N SER A 8 5.32 2.64 20.64
CA SER A 8 4.31 3.70 20.70
C SER A 8 4.71 4.92 19.87
N VAL A 9 4.65 4.84 18.54
CA VAL A 9 4.51 6.05 17.71
C VAL A 9 3.44 5.77 16.67
N PRO A 10 2.29 6.47 16.67
CA PRO A 10 1.35 6.36 15.56
C PRO A 10 2.00 7.02 14.35
N LEU A 11 2.44 6.18 13.41
CA LEU A 11 2.88 6.64 12.10
C LEU A 11 1.61 7.06 11.34
N PHE A 12 1.39 8.37 11.23
CA PHE A 12 0.36 8.93 10.36
C PHE A 12 0.82 8.78 8.90
N LEU A 13 0.38 7.72 8.22
CA LEU A 13 0.51 7.61 6.77
C LEU A 13 -0.59 8.45 6.11
N LEU A 14 -0.20 9.38 5.24
CA LEU A 14 -1.13 9.98 4.27
C LEU A 14 -1.16 9.09 3.03
N PHE A 15 -2.36 8.70 2.59
CA PHE A 15 -2.58 7.72 1.53
C PHE A 15 -3.02 8.39 0.22
N HIS A 16 -2.41 7.98 -0.90
CA HIS A 16 -2.91 8.23 -2.24
C HIS A 16 -2.79 6.95 -3.08
N CYS A 17 -3.90 6.23 -3.23
CA CYS A 17 -4.10 5.19 -4.24
C CYS A 17 -4.46 5.83 -5.59
N ALA A 18 -3.63 5.62 -6.61
CA ALA A 18 -3.95 5.98 -7.99
C ALA A 18 -4.17 4.69 -8.79
N THR A 19 -5.44 4.30 -8.96
CA THR A 19 -5.84 3.25 -9.89
C THR A 19 -6.93 3.78 -10.81
N THR A 20 -6.50 4.31 -11.95
CA THR A 20 -7.35 4.38 -13.16
C THR A 20 -6.51 4.02 -14.37
N ALA A 21 -6.40 2.74 -14.68
CA ALA A 21 -6.19 2.28 -16.04
C ALA A 21 -7.57 2.12 -16.68
N LEU A 22 -8.15 3.22 -17.19
CA LEU A 22 -9.22 3.10 -18.17
C LEU A 22 -8.59 2.58 -19.47
N ALA A 23 -9.01 1.39 -19.86
CA ALA A 23 -8.58 0.69 -21.06
C ALA A 23 -8.68 1.59 -22.30
N GLY A 24 -7.61 1.66 -23.11
CA GLY A 24 -7.76 2.03 -24.52
C GLY A 24 -6.73 2.93 -25.19
N THR A 25 -5.59 3.27 -24.58
CA THR A 25 -4.51 3.96 -25.33
C THR A 25 -3.22 3.13 -25.36
N PRO A 26 -2.62 2.88 -26.55
CA PRO A 26 -1.31 2.27 -26.62
C PRO A 26 -0.28 3.30 -26.14
N LEU A 27 0.30 3.07 -24.96
CA LEU A 27 1.51 3.79 -24.53
C LEU A 27 2.66 3.30 -25.42
N GLU A 28 3.02 4.09 -26.42
CA GLU A 28 4.28 3.90 -27.12
C GLU A 28 5.42 3.92 -26.09
N LEU A 29 6.19 2.84 -26.12
CA LEU A 29 7.33 2.57 -25.27
C LEU A 29 8.41 3.64 -25.57
N LEU A 30 8.38 4.76 -24.86
CA LEU A 30 9.46 5.73 -24.89
C LEU A 30 10.71 5.04 -24.32
N SER A 31 11.70 4.79 -25.18
CA SER A 31 13.00 4.28 -24.75
C SER A 31 13.68 5.35 -23.91
N PHE A 32 13.78 5.16 -22.61
CA PHE A 32 14.59 6.00 -21.74
C PHE A 32 15.93 5.34 -21.51
N ASN A 33 16.88 5.68 -22.38
CA ASN A 33 18.31 5.48 -22.15
C ASN A 33 18.96 6.79 -21.67
N GLU A 34 18.23 7.59 -20.88
CA GLU A 34 18.74 8.83 -20.32
C GLU A 34 18.52 8.82 -18.81
N THR A 35 19.63 9.02 -18.10
CA THR A 35 19.69 9.40 -16.68
C THR A 35 18.56 10.38 -16.36
N PRO A 36 17.80 10.20 -15.27
CA PRO A 36 16.70 11.10 -14.95
C PRO A 36 17.21 12.55 -14.92
N PRO A 37 16.46 13.50 -15.52
CA PRO A 37 16.87 14.90 -15.58
C PRO A 37 17.16 15.41 -14.18
N GLU A 38 18.29 16.10 -14.06
CA GLU A 38 18.85 16.71 -12.85
C GLU A 38 17.83 17.62 -12.10
N ALA A 39 16.74 18.00 -12.77
CA ALA A 39 15.64 18.83 -12.28
C ALA A 39 14.72 18.18 -11.23
N LEU A 40 14.86 16.88 -10.92
CA LEU A 40 14.17 16.26 -9.77
C LEU A 40 15.01 16.25 -8.48
N ARG A 41 16.23 16.78 -8.53
CA ARG A 41 16.99 17.08 -7.30
C ARG A 41 16.53 18.45 -6.80
N ASP A 42 15.80 18.46 -5.69
CA ASP A 42 15.55 19.68 -4.94
C ASP A 42 16.90 20.36 -4.60
N PRO A 43 17.20 21.55 -5.14
CA PRO A 43 18.45 22.26 -4.89
C PRO A 43 18.57 22.77 -3.44
N THR A 44 17.51 22.65 -2.63
CA THR A 44 17.56 22.95 -1.19
C THR A 44 17.99 21.75 -0.35
N ARG A 45 18.14 20.56 -0.94
CA ARG A 45 18.63 19.38 -0.22
C ARG A 45 20.10 19.63 0.20
N PRO A 46 20.41 19.76 1.50
CA PRO A 46 21.75 20.13 1.94
C PRO A 46 22.77 19.09 1.49
N SER A 47 23.75 19.53 0.70
CA SER A 47 24.89 18.72 0.31
C SER A 47 25.93 18.73 1.43
N GLY A 48 25.76 17.80 2.37
CA GLY A 48 26.87 17.28 3.17
C GLY A 48 26.87 17.64 4.66
N GLY A 49 27.38 16.69 5.43
CA GLY A 49 28.20 16.98 6.61
C GLY A 49 27.50 17.02 7.96
N ASP A 50 27.56 15.87 8.64
CA ASP A 50 27.77 15.73 10.09
C ASP A 50 26.56 15.81 11.07
N SER A 51 26.59 14.85 12.00
CA SER A 51 25.74 14.60 13.16
C SER A 51 24.25 14.33 12.90
N ARG A 52 23.81 13.13 13.28
CA ARG A 52 22.42 12.65 13.25
C ARG A 52 21.48 13.69 13.90
N SER A 53 20.84 14.53 13.10
CA SER A 53 19.69 15.28 13.58
C SER A 53 18.59 14.25 13.88
N ASN A 54 17.90 14.41 15.00
CA ASN A 54 16.69 13.64 15.33
C ASN A 54 15.51 14.06 14.42
N GLU A 55 15.79 14.45 13.18
CA GLU A 55 14.78 14.89 12.23
C GLU A 55 14.24 13.65 11.51
N LEU A 56 12.93 13.47 11.60
CA LEU A 56 12.22 12.44 10.87
C LEU A 56 12.03 12.94 9.43
N ASP A 57 12.36 12.09 8.47
CA ASP A 57 12.06 12.33 7.05
C ASP A 57 10.64 11.87 6.72
N TRP A 58 10.01 12.57 5.78
CA TRP A 58 8.70 12.20 5.23
C TRP A 58 8.86 11.42 3.93
N PHE A 59 8.12 10.31 3.82
CA PHE A 59 8.09 9.47 2.62
C PHE A 59 6.67 9.30 2.13
N LEU A 60 6.50 9.36 0.80
CA LEU A 60 5.23 9.07 0.15
C LEU A 60 5.17 7.56 -0.18
N LEU A 61 4.08 6.90 0.24
CA LEU A 61 3.89 5.45 0.13
C LEU A 61 2.57 5.12 -0.54
N ALA A 62 2.60 4.17 -1.49
CA ALA A 62 1.41 3.54 -2.04
C ALA A 62 1.18 2.24 -1.27
N ASN A 63 0.13 2.17 -0.45
CA ASN A 63 0.01 1.16 0.61
C ASN A 63 -0.89 -0.04 0.27
N HIS A 64 -1.61 0.01 -0.84
CA HIS A 64 -2.58 -0.99 -1.27
C HIS A 64 -2.61 -1.01 -2.80
N CYS A 65 -1.92 -1.98 -3.41
CA CYS A 65 -1.75 -2.05 -4.87
C CYS A 65 -1.79 -3.49 -5.37
N HIS A 66 -2.42 -3.67 -6.52
CA HIS A 66 -2.63 -4.96 -7.18
C HIS A 66 -1.89 -5.05 -8.51
N THR A 67 -1.12 -6.12 -8.67
CA THR A 67 -0.46 -6.53 -9.90
C THR A 67 -1.32 -7.52 -10.68
N ARG A 68 -0.83 -7.96 -11.84
CA ARG A 68 -1.40 -9.06 -12.62
C ARG A 68 -1.48 -10.42 -11.90
N ALA A 69 -0.84 -10.55 -10.73
CA ALA A 69 -0.93 -11.75 -9.91
C ALA A 69 -2.27 -11.82 -9.15
N SER A 70 -2.89 -10.66 -8.89
CA SER A 70 -4.27 -10.60 -8.43
C SER A 70 -5.25 -10.81 -9.58
N HIS A 71 -6.46 -11.24 -9.26
CA HIS A 71 -7.52 -11.47 -10.24
C HIS A 71 -8.17 -10.18 -10.78
N ASP A 72 -7.94 -9.03 -10.14
CA ASP A 72 -8.62 -7.75 -10.41
C ASP A 72 -7.73 -6.71 -11.11
N SER A 73 -6.47 -7.02 -11.35
CA SER A 73 -5.52 -6.15 -12.05
C SER A 73 -4.87 -6.88 -13.22
N SER A 74 -4.54 -6.13 -14.27
CA SER A 74 -3.76 -6.61 -15.41
C SER A 74 -2.38 -5.97 -15.47
N THR A 75 -2.03 -5.16 -14.45
CA THR A 75 -0.86 -4.30 -14.48
C THR A 75 0.39 -5.10 -14.06
N PRO A 76 1.44 -5.16 -14.88
CA PRO A 76 2.70 -5.77 -14.47
C PRO A 76 3.35 -5.01 -13.30
N LEU A 77 4.05 -5.72 -12.41
CA LEU A 77 4.78 -5.13 -11.28
C LEU A 77 5.74 -4.03 -11.72
N THR A 78 6.50 -4.25 -12.80
CA THR A 78 7.44 -3.25 -13.34
C THR A 78 6.74 -1.96 -13.77
N THR A 79 5.52 -2.06 -14.30
CA THR A 79 4.70 -0.90 -14.67
C THR A 79 4.27 -0.13 -13.42
N LEU A 80 3.82 -0.81 -12.36
CA LEU A 80 3.48 -0.16 -11.09
C LEU A 80 4.67 0.58 -10.48
N LEU A 81 5.85 -0.04 -10.45
CA LEU A 81 7.08 0.59 -9.94
C LEU A 81 7.45 1.84 -10.74
N ALA A 82 7.35 1.78 -12.08
CA ALA A 82 7.60 2.94 -12.92
C ALA A 82 6.58 4.08 -12.67
N GLN A 83 5.29 3.76 -12.52
CA GLN A 83 4.26 4.75 -12.18
C GLN A 83 4.49 5.37 -10.81
N ALA A 84 4.79 4.55 -9.80
CA ALA A 84 5.13 5.02 -8.45
C ALA A 84 6.30 6.01 -8.49
N ALA A 85 7.36 5.70 -9.25
CA ALA A 85 8.50 6.59 -9.42
C ALA A 85 8.12 7.92 -10.07
N LEU A 86 7.31 7.88 -11.12
CA LEU A 86 6.82 9.09 -11.83
C LEU A 86 6.01 10.02 -10.90
N HIS A 87 5.34 9.45 -9.91
CA HIS A 87 4.54 10.19 -8.92
C HIS A 87 5.29 10.52 -7.63
N GLY A 88 6.59 10.20 -7.53
CA GLY A 88 7.43 10.55 -6.38
C GLY A 88 7.23 9.66 -5.14
N PHE A 89 6.65 8.48 -5.30
CA PHE A 89 6.56 7.49 -4.22
C PHE A 89 7.95 6.93 -3.91
N ALA A 90 8.24 6.75 -2.62
CA ALA A 90 9.46 6.08 -2.16
C ALA A 90 9.31 4.55 -2.14
N SER A 91 8.07 4.06 -1.98
CA SER A 91 7.78 2.64 -1.87
C SER A 91 6.33 2.35 -2.22
N ILE A 92 6.10 1.09 -2.61
CA ILE A 92 4.78 0.53 -2.93
C ILE A 92 4.60 -0.81 -2.23
N ASN A 93 3.49 -0.98 -1.52
CA ASN A 93 3.08 -2.28 -0.99
C ASN A 93 2.35 -3.03 -2.09
N ILE A 94 2.86 -4.20 -2.44
CA ILE A 94 2.17 -5.12 -3.33
C ILE A 94 1.32 -6.01 -2.44
N THR A 95 0.01 -5.93 -2.60
CA THR A 95 -0.99 -6.58 -1.73
C THR A 95 -2.01 -7.28 -2.62
N ASP A 96 -1.54 -8.18 -3.47
CA ASP A 96 -2.41 -8.94 -4.37
C ASP A 96 -3.42 -9.79 -3.57
N HIS A 97 -4.63 -9.97 -4.09
CA HIS A 97 -5.67 -10.72 -3.38
C HIS A 97 -5.27 -12.16 -3.10
N ARG A 98 -5.16 -12.52 -1.81
CA ARG A 98 -4.94 -13.89 -1.35
C ARG A 98 -3.70 -14.57 -1.92
N THR A 99 -2.69 -13.80 -2.31
CA THR A 99 -1.47 -14.33 -2.92
C THR A 99 -0.26 -13.43 -2.66
N LEU A 100 0.90 -14.07 -2.60
CA LEU A 100 2.22 -13.43 -2.55
C LEU A 100 3.00 -13.65 -3.86
N GLU A 101 2.36 -14.15 -4.91
CA GLU A 101 3.04 -14.60 -6.15
C GLU A 101 3.95 -13.50 -6.72
N ALA A 102 3.50 -12.24 -6.71
CA ALA A 102 4.29 -11.12 -7.21
C ALA A 102 5.60 -10.91 -6.45
N CYS A 103 5.66 -11.27 -5.15
CA CYS A 103 6.88 -11.21 -4.34
C CYS A 103 7.99 -12.15 -4.82
N SER A 104 7.63 -13.19 -5.57
CA SER A 104 8.59 -14.15 -6.14
C SER A 104 9.11 -13.74 -7.53
N TYR A 105 8.54 -12.69 -8.13
CA TYR A 105 8.93 -12.27 -9.46
C TYR A 105 10.37 -11.73 -9.47
N PRO A 106 11.16 -11.99 -10.53
CA PRO A 106 12.49 -11.37 -10.66
C PRO A 106 12.47 -9.84 -10.63
N SER A 107 11.34 -9.23 -10.99
CA SER A 107 11.12 -7.78 -10.92
C SER A 107 10.76 -7.27 -9.52
N PHE A 108 10.66 -8.14 -8.51
CA PHE A 108 10.39 -7.77 -7.13
C PHE A 108 11.69 -7.34 -6.44
N GLU A 109 12.24 -6.23 -6.93
CA GLU A 109 13.46 -5.61 -6.42
C GLU A 109 13.35 -4.09 -6.54
N PRO A 110 14.09 -3.32 -5.72
CA PRO A 110 14.11 -1.87 -5.85
C PRO A 110 14.46 -1.44 -7.27
N SER A 111 13.57 -0.65 -7.89
CA SER A 111 13.72 -0.18 -9.26
C SER A 111 13.15 1.22 -9.41
N PHE A 112 13.73 2.03 -10.29
CA PHE A 112 13.36 3.44 -10.50
C PHE A 112 13.40 4.31 -9.23
N GLY A 113 14.11 3.88 -8.19
CA GLY A 113 14.15 4.56 -6.88
C GLY A 113 12.97 4.23 -5.95
N VAL A 114 12.13 3.26 -6.33
CA VAL A 114 10.98 2.77 -5.55
C VAL A 114 11.28 1.40 -4.98
N ILE A 115 10.94 1.19 -3.72
CA ILE A 115 11.06 -0.11 -3.03
C ILE A 115 9.71 -0.83 -3.09
N PRO A 116 9.61 -2.05 -3.68
CA PRO A 116 8.44 -2.89 -3.47
C PRO A 116 8.48 -3.52 -2.07
N ILE A 117 7.35 -3.47 -1.35
CA ILE A 117 7.14 -4.13 -0.06
C ILE A 117 6.21 -5.31 -0.28
N CYS A 118 6.62 -6.49 0.20
CA CYS A 118 5.88 -7.73 -0.01
C CYS A 118 4.69 -7.78 0.95
N GLY A 119 3.55 -8.22 0.46
CA GLY A 119 2.35 -8.38 1.25
C GLY A 119 1.24 -9.07 0.48
N GLU A 120 0.16 -9.29 1.20
CA GLU A 120 -1.07 -9.89 0.71
C GLU A 120 -2.21 -8.91 1.00
N GLU A 121 -3.22 -8.87 0.14
CA GLU A 121 -4.55 -8.47 0.61
C GLU A 121 -5.31 -9.72 1.04
N TRP A 122 -5.36 -9.91 2.36
CA TRP A 122 -6.20 -10.91 2.99
C TRP A 122 -7.68 -10.53 2.81
N GLY A 123 -8.54 -11.52 2.59
CA GLY A 123 -9.98 -11.33 2.49
C GLY A 123 -10.78 -12.48 3.10
N SER A 124 -11.75 -12.15 3.96
CA SER A 124 -12.77 -13.06 4.51
C SER A 124 -14.02 -12.25 4.87
N ASP A 125 -14.36 -12.08 6.17
CA ASP A 125 -15.38 -11.15 6.67
C ASP A 125 -14.96 -9.66 6.58
N GLY A 126 -14.25 -9.27 5.51
CA GLY A 126 -13.60 -7.98 5.31
C GLY A 126 -12.22 -8.14 4.67
N HIS A 127 -11.53 -7.02 4.40
CA HIS A 127 -10.25 -6.99 3.69
C HIS A 127 -9.12 -6.30 4.47
N ALA A 128 -7.92 -6.88 4.48
CA ALA A 128 -6.77 -6.29 5.15
C ALA A 128 -5.49 -6.40 4.31
N GLY A 129 -4.75 -5.30 4.22
CA GLY A 129 -3.39 -5.30 3.72
C GLY A 129 -2.45 -5.84 4.78
N LEU A 130 -1.62 -6.81 4.39
CA LEU A 130 -0.60 -7.44 5.21
C LEU A 130 0.81 -7.14 4.66
N PRO A 131 1.28 -5.88 4.59
CA PRO A 131 2.63 -5.58 4.14
C PRO A 131 3.70 -6.10 5.11
N ASN A 132 4.92 -6.23 4.62
CA ASN A 132 6.10 -6.79 5.28
C ASN A 132 6.02 -8.30 5.56
N MET A 133 5.21 -9.04 4.79
CA MET A 133 5.25 -10.50 4.83
C MET A 133 6.58 -11.03 4.26
N PRO A 134 7.13 -12.12 4.83
CA PRO A 134 8.21 -12.87 4.20
C PRO A 134 7.78 -13.34 2.80
N PRO A 135 8.62 -13.19 1.75
CA PRO A 135 8.25 -13.62 0.40
C PRO A 135 7.98 -15.13 0.24
N ASP A 136 8.43 -15.94 1.19
CA ASP A 136 8.23 -17.39 1.27
C ASP A 136 7.13 -17.81 2.25
N ALA A 137 6.42 -16.84 2.84
CA ALA A 137 5.25 -17.14 3.67
C ALA A 137 4.11 -17.73 2.83
N ASP A 138 3.26 -18.53 3.48
CA ASP A 138 2.00 -18.95 2.89
C ASP A 138 0.99 -17.81 2.97
N SER A 139 0.13 -17.74 1.94
CA SER A 139 -1.05 -16.86 1.93
C SER A 139 -1.99 -17.24 3.08
N MET A 140 -2.62 -16.24 3.69
CA MET A 140 -3.61 -16.40 4.76
C MET A 140 -5.05 -16.50 4.22
N ASP A 141 -5.21 -16.90 2.96
CA ASP A 141 -6.52 -17.11 2.34
C ASP A 141 -7.47 -17.95 3.21
N GLY A 142 -8.66 -17.41 3.47
CA GLY A 142 -9.72 -18.07 4.21
C GLY A 142 -9.48 -18.18 5.72
N TRP A 143 -8.42 -17.59 6.25
CA TRP A 143 -8.23 -17.51 7.70
C TRP A 143 -9.29 -16.63 8.35
N GLU A 144 -9.66 -16.92 9.59
CA GLU A 144 -10.51 -16.05 10.40
C GLU A 144 -9.70 -14.86 10.93
N ILE A 145 -10.31 -13.69 11.11
CA ILE A 145 -9.62 -12.50 11.66
C ILE A 145 -8.91 -12.80 12.98
N ALA A 146 -9.52 -13.64 13.84
CA ALA A 146 -8.98 -13.99 15.15
C ALA A 146 -7.67 -14.78 15.07
N ASP A 147 -7.45 -15.50 13.96
CA ASP A 147 -6.24 -16.30 13.71
C ASP A 147 -5.26 -15.56 12.80
N MET A 148 -5.77 -14.84 11.79
CA MET A 148 -4.98 -14.07 10.82
C MET A 148 -4.14 -12.99 11.52
N VAL A 149 -4.75 -12.16 12.38
CA VAL A 149 -4.01 -11.05 13.01
C VAL A 149 -2.80 -11.54 13.80
N PRO A 150 -2.94 -12.44 14.80
CA PRO A 150 -1.78 -12.84 15.60
C PRO A 150 -0.70 -13.52 14.76
N GLU A 151 -1.08 -14.32 13.75
CA GLU A 151 -0.10 -15.00 12.89
C GLU A 151 0.62 -14.01 11.96
N ALA A 152 -0.11 -13.11 11.31
CA ALA A 152 0.46 -12.07 10.45
C ALA A 152 1.52 -11.27 11.20
N ARG A 153 1.22 -10.88 12.44
CA ARG A 153 2.16 -10.17 13.31
C ARG A 153 3.33 -11.06 13.74
N ALA A 154 3.11 -12.35 14.00
CA ALA A 154 4.16 -13.29 14.38
C ALA A 154 5.20 -13.48 13.27
N ILE A 155 4.79 -13.39 12.00
CA ILE A 155 5.69 -13.46 10.84
C ILE A 155 6.24 -12.09 10.40
N GLY A 156 5.90 -11.01 11.12
CA GLY A 156 6.44 -9.67 10.91
C GLY A 156 5.61 -8.77 9.98
N ALA A 157 4.44 -9.23 9.54
CA ALA A 157 3.52 -8.39 8.77
C ALA A 157 2.88 -7.30 9.65
N THR A 158 2.53 -6.20 9.02
CA THR A 158 1.71 -5.13 9.61
C THR A 158 0.29 -5.33 9.16
N VAL A 159 -0.70 -5.24 10.06
CA VAL A 159 -2.10 -5.45 9.70
C VAL A 159 -2.80 -4.11 9.50
N ILE A 160 -3.28 -3.87 8.29
CA ILE A 160 -4.00 -2.66 7.90
C ILE A 160 -5.42 -3.06 7.49
N ALA A 161 -6.45 -2.60 8.19
CA ALA A 161 -7.83 -2.82 7.76
C ALA A 161 -8.13 -1.96 6.51
N ASN A 162 -8.40 -2.61 5.38
CA ASN A 162 -8.71 -1.95 4.12
C ASN A 162 -10.18 -1.56 4.09
N HIS A 163 -10.45 -0.36 3.55
CA HIS A 163 -11.78 0.21 3.32
C HIS A 163 -12.89 -0.30 4.28
N PRO A 164 -12.73 -0.17 5.61
CA PRO A 164 -13.58 -0.88 6.58
C PRO A 164 -15.03 -0.43 6.57
N PHE A 165 -15.32 0.72 5.96
CA PHE A 165 -16.65 1.30 5.85
C PHE A 165 -17.27 1.12 4.46
N PHE A 166 -16.64 0.34 3.57
CA PHE A 166 -17.22 0.01 2.27
C PHE A 166 -18.46 -0.88 2.48
N SER A 167 -19.61 -0.48 1.95
CA SER A 167 -20.88 -1.15 2.21
C SER A 167 -20.99 -2.54 1.58
N GLY A 168 -20.19 -2.85 0.56
CA GLY A 168 -20.20 -4.16 -0.10
C GLY A 168 -19.50 -5.25 0.71
N ASP A 169 -18.50 -4.89 1.50
CA ASP A 169 -17.75 -5.81 2.35
C ASP A 169 -17.12 -5.06 3.55
N PRO A 170 -17.94 -4.65 4.53
CA PRO A 170 -17.48 -3.83 5.64
C PRO A 170 -16.68 -4.67 6.63
N TRP A 171 -15.64 -4.06 7.21
CA TRP A 171 -14.92 -4.68 8.31
C TRP A 171 -15.84 -4.75 9.55
N PRO A 172 -15.79 -5.83 10.35
CA PRO A 172 -16.61 -5.90 11.55
C PRO A 172 -16.06 -4.90 12.57
N GLU A 173 -16.75 -3.78 12.77
CA GLU A 173 -16.24 -2.63 13.58
C GLU A 173 -15.71 -3.05 14.96
N HIS A 174 -16.39 -4.00 15.60
CA HIS A 174 -16.01 -4.55 16.91
C HIS A 174 -14.64 -5.24 16.92
N ARG A 175 -14.07 -5.57 15.76
CA ARG A 175 -12.77 -6.25 15.57
C ARG A 175 -11.64 -5.33 15.14
N LEU A 176 -11.87 -4.03 14.94
CA LEU A 176 -10.81 -3.06 14.61
C LEU A 176 -9.78 -2.87 15.74
N SER A 177 -10.03 -3.42 16.94
CA SER A 177 -9.12 -3.34 18.10
C SER A 177 -8.19 -4.55 18.26
N LEU A 178 -8.32 -5.58 17.42
CA LEU A 178 -7.53 -6.81 17.50
C LEU A 178 -6.14 -6.62 16.89
N GLY A 179 -5.28 -5.79 17.48
CA GLY A 179 -3.89 -5.68 17.01
C GLY A 179 -3.74 -5.16 15.59
N ILE A 180 -4.75 -4.48 15.05
CA ILE A 180 -4.70 -3.73 13.79
C ILE A 180 -3.78 -2.51 14.00
N GLU A 181 -2.81 -2.33 13.12
CA GLU A 181 -1.85 -1.21 13.17
C GLU A 181 -2.23 -0.04 12.28
N GLY A 182 -3.09 -0.26 11.28
CA GLY A 182 -3.54 0.79 10.35
C GLY A 182 -4.99 0.63 9.93
N ILE A 183 -5.62 1.74 9.58
CA ILE A 183 -6.94 1.77 8.96
C ILE A 183 -6.85 2.61 7.69
N GLU A 184 -7.35 2.08 6.59
CA GLU A 184 -7.46 2.82 5.35
C GLU A 184 -8.58 3.86 5.45
N VAL A 185 -8.18 5.13 5.50
CA VAL A 185 -9.09 6.30 5.56
C VAL A 185 -9.27 6.97 4.20
N TRP A 186 -8.53 6.56 3.17
CA TRP A 186 -8.67 7.08 1.82
C TRP A 186 -8.44 5.94 0.83
N ASN A 187 -9.44 5.64 0.01
CA ASN A 187 -9.41 4.61 -1.01
C ASN A 187 -10.07 5.16 -2.30
N SER A 188 -9.35 5.16 -3.41
CA SER A 188 -9.75 5.86 -4.65
C SER A 188 -11.05 5.35 -5.28
N ILE A 189 -11.35 4.05 -5.18
CA ILE A 189 -12.52 3.42 -5.83
C ILE A 189 -13.74 3.43 -4.91
N TRP A 190 -13.53 3.43 -3.58
CA TRP A 190 -14.61 3.33 -2.60
C TRP A 190 -14.99 4.66 -1.93
N TRP A 191 -14.19 5.71 -2.10
CA TRP A 191 -14.53 7.08 -1.64
C TRP A 191 -15.32 7.90 -2.67
N TRP A 192 -15.45 7.44 -3.90
CA TRP A 192 -16.37 8.07 -4.85
C TRP A 192 -17.79 7.62 -4.52
N PRO A 193 -18.78 8.54 -4.37
CA PRO A 193 -20.14 8.15 -4.09
C PRO A 193 -20.59 7.17 -5.16
N GLN A 194 -20.86 5.93 -4.73
CA GLN A 194 -21.63 4.99 -5.53
C GLN A 194 -23.00 5.65 -5.78
N PRO A 195 -23.70 5.35 -6.90
CA PRO A 195 -25.00 5.94 -7.22
C PRO A 195 -26.05 5.80 -6.10
N ASP A 196 -25.79 4.94 -5.11
CA ASP A 196 -26.65 4.56 -4.01
C ASP A 196 -26.19 5.14 -2.65
N ASP A 197 -25.12 5.95 -2.62
CA ASP A 197 -24.60 6.58 -1.40
C ASP A 197 -25.65 7.55 -0.82
N TRP A 198 -26.01 7.34 0.45
CA TRP A 198 -26.99 8.14 1.19
C TRP A 198 -26.64 9.64 1.25
N ARG A 199 -25.37 10.01 1.03
CA ARG A 199 -24.94 11.41 0.91
C ARG A 199 -25.45 12.10 -0.35
N ALA A 200 -25.74 11.36 -1.43
CA ALA A 200 -26.37 11.90 -2.63
C ALA A 200 -27.84 12.33 -2.40
N ASN A 201 -28.44 11.93 -1.27
CA ASN A 201 -29.83 12.23 -0.90
C ASN A 201 -29.97 13.30 0.21
N GLN A 202 -28.90 14.06 0.51
CA GLN A 202 -28.91 15.14 1.51
C GLN A 202 -28.54 16.49 0.86
N PRO A 203 -29.45 17.14 0.09
CA PRO A 203 -29.16 18.39 -0.62
C PRO A 203 -28.95 19.62 0.28
N ASP A 204 -29.14 19.50 1.60
CA ASP A 204 -29.28 20.66 2.49
C ASP A 204 -28.05 20.92 3.40
N LEU A 205 -26.90 20.29 3.13
CA LEU A 205 -25.68 20.41 3.95
C LEU A 205 -24.48 21.10 3.26
N LEU A 206 -24.74 21.93 2.25
CA LEU A 206 -23.75 22.86 1.68
C LEU A 206 -24.25 24.31 1.72
#